data_AF-A0A7C3JS34-F1
#
_entry.id   AF-A0A7C3JS34-F1
#
_cell.length_a   1.000
_cell.length_b   1.000
_cell.length_c   1.000
_cell.angle_alpha   90.00
_cell.angle_beta   90.00
_cell.angle_gamma   90.00
#
_symmetry.space_group_name_H-M   'P 1'
#
loop_
_entity.id
_entity.type
_entity.pdbx_description
1 polymer ?
#
loop_
_entity_poly.entity_id
_entity_poly.type
_entity_poly.pdbx_seq_one_letter_code
_entity_poly.pdbx_strand_id
1 'polypeptide(L)'
;MYIDGDTHYWPLRFIDKVSHPGRGRLEVVEDKGDFVRYGEVVPGKVATYYRDGKKVHSFKEGRWSISLRAEFMKKDGFDVQVLIPDNRPLIYECDPELGRQLARAYNDTVAEDIAGDDRFIGVAWIYLPDIKESVRELRRAVKELGLRAVKFNGGWGDGDLDNEALFPLYEEIADLDIPILLHP
;
A
#
# COMPACT_ATOMS: atom_id res chain seq x y z
N MET A 1 -12.98 -11.72 17.35
CA MET A 1 -12.11 -10.86 16.53
C MET A 1 -12.17 -11.37 15.10
N TYR A 2 -12.82 -10.63 14.22
CA TYR A 2 -12.88 -10.87 12.78
C TYR A 2 -11.90 -9.94 12.08
N ILE A 3 -11.00 -10.52 11.28
CA ILE A 3 -9.97 -9.78 10.56
C ILE A 3 -10.28 -9.85 9.07
N ASP A 4 -10.37 -8.70 8.43
CA ASP A 4 -10.45 -8.57 6.97
C ASP A 4 -9.02 -8.48 6.41
N GLY A 5 -8.57 -9.59 5.83
CA GLY A 5 -7.19 -9.82 5.44
C GLY A 5 -6.82 -9.38 4.03
N ASP A 6 -7.77 -8.91 3.22
CA ASP A 6 -7.53 -8.48 1.83
C ASP A 6 -8.19 -7.12 1.55
N THR A 7 -7.53 -6.06 2.04
CA THR A 7 -7.99 -4.69 1.77
C THR A 7 -6.84 -3.83 1.28
N HIS A 8 -7.04 -3.10 0.19
CA HIS A 8 -5.98 -2.24 -0.36
C HIS A 8 -6.14 -0.81 0.08
N TYR A 9 -5.06 -0.26 0.62
CA TYR A 9 -4.95 1.08 1.16
C TYR A 9 -3.99 1.92 0.32
N TRP A 10 -4.44 3.11 -0.07
CA TRP A 10 -3.65 4.06 -0.84
C TRP A 10 -3.76 5.44 -0.18
N PRO A 11 -2.93 5.75 0.82
CA PRO A 11 -3.01 7.06 1.45
C PRO A 11 -2.66 8.13 0.42
N LEU A 12 -3.38 9.26 0.38
CA LEU A 12 -3.10 10.28 -0.64
C LEU A 12 -1.80 11.04 -0.37
N ARG A 13 -1.50 11.28 0.92
CA ARG A 13 -0.41 12.16 1.37
C ARG A 13 1.00 11.65 1.06
N PHE A 14 1.16 10.36 0.75
CA PHE A 14 2.49 9.82 0.52
C PHE A 14 3.15 10.40 -0.74
N ILE A 15 2.36 10.78 -1.77
CA ILE A 15 2.90 11.41 -2.97
C ILE A 15 3.59 12.74 -2.64
N ASP A 16 3.09 13.47 -1.64
CA ASP A 16 3.66 14.76 -1.23
C ASP A 16 5.02 14.61 -0.53
N LYS A 17 5.33 13.42 0.00
CA LYS A 17 6.62 13.09 0.62
C LYS A 17 7.69 12.70 -0.40
N VAL A 18 7.34 12.50 -1.67
CA VAL A 18 8.28 12.11 -2.73
C VAL A 18 8.86 13.36 -3.38
N SER A 19 10.19 13.49 -3.44
CA SER A 19 10.86 14.63 -4.06
C SER A 19 11.16 14.42 -5.54
N HIS A 20 11.18 13.15 -6.00
CA HIS A 20 11.43 12.80 -7.39
C HIS A 20 10.42 13.47 -8.35
N PRO A 21 10.87 14.08 -9.47
CA PRO A 21 9.97 14.78 -10.40
C PRO A 21 8.93 13.85 -11.04
N GLY A 22 9.25 12.56 -11.17
CA GLY A 22 8.35 11.51 -11.68
C GLY A 22 7.29 11.01 -10.69
N ARG A 23 7.17 11.58 -9.49
CA ARG A 23 6.20 11.14 -8.44
C ARG A 23 4.75 11.09 -8.90
N GLY A 24 4.43 11.82 -9.96
CA GLY A 24 3.07 11.96 -10.45
C GLY A 24 2.28 12.98 -9.64
N ARG A 25 0.95 12.94 -9.79
CA ARG A 25 0.02 13.82 -9.06
C ARG A 25 -1.27 13.10 -8.77
N LEU A 26 -1.96 13.56 -7.73
CA LEU A 26 -3.32 13.14 -7.41
C LEU A 26 -4.30 14.25 -7.76
N GLU A 27 -5.47 13.86 -8.21
CA GLU A 27 -6.62 14.74 -8.40
C GLU A 27 -7.81 14.13 -7.68
N VAL A 28 -8.47 14.90 -6.83
CA VAL A 28 -9.62 14.45 -6.04
C VAL A 28 -10.84 15.24 -6.49
N VAL A 29 -11.89 14.53 -6.89
CA VAL A 29 -13.17 15.10 -7.32
C VAL A 29 -14.31 14.48 -6.52
N GLU A 30 -15.44 15.16 -6.46
CA GLU A 30 -16.66 14.59 -5.87
C GLU A 30 -17.10 13.34 -6.65
N ASP A 31 -17.53 12.32 -5.92
CA ASP A 31 -18.05 11.11 -6.52
C ASP A 31 -19.43 11.36 -7.16
N LYS A 32 -19.71 10.64 -8.24
CA LYS A 32 -20.98 10.74 -8.96
C LYS A 32 -22.14 10.06 -8.24
N GLY A 33 -21.85 9.26 -7.21
CA GLY A 33 -22.86 8.52 -6.45
C GLY A 33 -23.36 7.24 -7.14
N ASP A 34 -22.62 6.74 -8.13
CA ASP A 34 -23.04 5.55 -8.91
C ASP A 34 -22.80 4.22 -8.16
N PHE A 35 -22.06 4.24 -7.04
CA PHE A 35 -21.72 3.03 -6.28
C PHE A 35 -22.66 2.85 -5.09
N VAL A 36 -23.30 1.68 -5.00
CA VAL A 36 -24.27 1.35 -3.96
C VAL A 36 -23.75 0.17 -3.13
N ARG A 37 -23.80 0.30 -1.81
CA ARG A 37 -23.44 -0.74 -0.83
C ARG A 37 -24.55 -0.89 0.20
N TYR A 38 -25.03 -2.11 0.42
CA TYR A 38 -26.18 -2.39 1.31
C TYR A 38 -27.45 -1.58 0.98
N GLY A 39 -27.68 -1.28 -0.30
CA GLY A 39 -28.82 -0.48 -0.74
C GLY A 39 -28.66 1.03 -0.53
N GLU A 40 -27.54 1.49 0.02
CA GLU A 40 -27.20 2.90 0.20
C GLU A 40 -26.17 3.32 -0.84
N VAL A 41 -26.35 4.47 -1.47
CA VAL A 41 -25.26 5.09 -2.25
C VAL A 41 -24.10 5.34 -1.30
N VAL A 42 -22.90 4.93 -1.68
CA VAL A 42 -21.68 5.24 -0.94
C VAL A 42 -21.28 6.67 -1.32
N PRO A 43 -21.48 7.67 -0.45
CA PRO A 43 -21.02 9.01 -0.73
C PRO A 43 -19.50 9.06 -0.63
N GLY A 44 -18.91 10.07 -1.26
CA GLY A 44 -17.51 10.40 -1.02
C GLY A 44 -16.87 11.04 -2.23
N LYS A 45 -15.55 10.90 -2.29
CA LYS A 45 -14.72 11.42 -3.39
C LYS A 45 -14.10 10.30 -4.20
N VAL A 46 -13.63 10.66 -5.39
CA VAL A 46 -12.77 9.82 -6.23
C VAL A 46 -11.42 10.49 -6.35
N ALA A 47 -10.37 9.77 -5.97
CA ALA A 47 -9.00 10.18 -6.23
C ALA A 47 -8.49 9.48 -7.49
N THR A 48 -7.82 10.24 -8.35
CA THR A 48 -7.17 9.71 -9.55
C THR A 48 -5.69 10.04 -9.51
N TYR A 49 -4.87 8.99 -9.59
CA TYR A 49 -3.42 9.09 -9.67
C TYR A 49 -2.98 9.15 -11.14
N TYR A 50 -2.17 10.16 -11.45
CA TYR A 50 -1.57 10.37 -12.77
C TYR A 50 -0.05 10.33 -12.66
N ARG A 51 0.61 9.70 -13.62
CA ARG A 51 2.07 9.70 -13.79
C ARG A 51 2.37 9.87 -15.28
N ASP A 52 3.37 10.70 -15.61
CA ASP A 52 3.76 10.98 -17.00
C ASP A 52 2.60 11.42 -17.92
N GLY A 53 1.69 12.25 -17.37
CA GLY A 53 0.51 12.75 -18.09
C GLY A 53 -0.58 11.70 -18.34
N LYS A 54 -0.39 10.45 -17.91
CA LYS A 54 -1.35 9.35 -18.08
C LYS A 54 -2.05 9.04 -16.77
N LYS A 55 -3.33 8.69 -16.87
CA LYS A 55 -4.08 8.13 -15.75
C LYS A 55 -3.52 6.73 -15.43
N VAL A 56 -3.09 6.53 -14.20
CA VAL A 56 -2.59 5.24 -13.70
C VAL A 56 -3.71 4.49 -13.00
N HIS A 57 -4.40 5.14 -12.07
CA HIS A 57 -5.51 4.51 -11.34
C HIS A 57 -6.51 5.54 -10.81
N SER A 58 -7.77 5.12 -10.61
CA SER A 58 -8.78 5.88 -9.87
C SER A 58 -9.40 4.98 -8.82
N PHE A 59 -9.67 5.53 -7.65
CA PHE A 59 -10.23 4.79 -6.53
C PHE A 59 -11.18 5.67 -5.70
N LYS A 60 -12.12 5.03 -5.02
CA LYS A 60 -13.12 5.68 -4.15
C LYS A 60 -12.52 6.01 -2.79
N GLU A 61 -13.13 6.94 -2.07
CA GLU A 61 -12.68 7.44 -0.77
C GLU A 61 -12.38 6.39 0.29
N GLY A 62 -13.14 5.29 0.30
CA GLY A 62 -12.86 4.15 1.18
C GLY A 62 -11.46 3.56 0.99
N ARG A 63 -10.76 3.82 -0.12
CA ARG A 63 -9.40 3.33 -0.35
C ARG A 63 -8.34 4.08 0.50
N TRP A 64 -8.58 5.32 0.90
CA TRP A 64 -7.60 6.13 1.67
C TRP A 64 -8.13 6.70 2.99
N SER A 65 -9.44 6.81 3.16
CA SER A 65 -10.04 7.39 4.37
C SER A 65 -10.14 6.36 5.50
N ILE A 66 -9.28 6.50 6.52
CA ILE A 66 -9.28 5.64 7.71
C ILE A 66 -10.60 5.72 8.48
N SER A 67 -11.17 6.92 8.61
CA SER A 67 -12.45 7.12 9.30
C SER A 67 -13.60 6.40 8.58
N LEU A 68 -13.70 6.57 7.26
CA LEU A 68 -14.73 5.92 6.46
C LEU A 68 -14.57 4.39 6.48
N ARG A 69 -13.33 3.89 6.47
CA ARG A 69 -13.06 2.45 6.66
C ARG A 69 -13.58 1.95 8.00
N ALA A 70 -13.29 2.65 9.09
CA ALA A 70 -13.75 2.25 10.42
C ALA A 70 -15.29 2.19 10.50
N GLU A 71 -16.00 3.12 9.85
CA GLU A 71 -17.47 3.08 9.76
C GLU A 71 -17.97 1.85 9.00
N PHE A 72 -17.35 1.55 7.85
CA PHE A 72 -17.72 0.37 7.06
C PHE A 72 -17.36 -0.94 7.75
N MET A 73 -16.19 -1.05 8.38
CA MET A 73 -15.80 -2.21 9.18
C MET A 73 -16.87 -2.56 10.22
N LYS A 74 -17.41 -1.55 10.91
CA LYS A 74 -18.52 -1.75 11.87
C LYS A 74 -19.80 -2.27 11.20
N LYS A 75 -20.16 -1.76 10.02
CA LYS A 75 -21.33 -2.24 9.26
C LYS A 75 -21.12 -3.67 8.74
N ASP A 76 -19.88 -4.00 8.38
CA ASP A 76 -19.50 -5.26 7.75
C ASP A 76 -19.25 -6.38 8.78
N GLY A 77 -19.04 -6.02 10.05
CA GLY A 77 -18.77 -6.96 11.13
C GLY A 77 -17.28 -7.33 11.27
N PHE A 78 -16.38 -6.48 10.80
CA PHE A 78 -14.93 -6.65 10.96
C PHE A 78 -14.39 -5.81 12.12
N ASP A 79 -13.53 -6.43 12.92
CA ASP A 79 -12.86 -5.77 14.06
C ASP A 79 -11.54 -5.14 13.61
N VAL A 80 -10.83 -5.76 12.66
CA VAL A 80 -9.51 -5.35 12.18
C VAL A 80 -9.41 -5.43 10.65
N GLN A 81 -8.72 -4.49 10.02
CA GLN A 81 -8.36 -4.54 8.60
C GLN A 81 -6.85 -4.57 8.38
N VAL A 82 -6.41 -5.42 7.46
CA VAL A 82 -5.03 -5.42 6.94
C VAL A 82 -4.96 -4.45 5.75
N LEU A 83 -4.08 -3.45 5.83
CA LEU A 83 -3.94 -2.37 4.86
C LEU A 83 -2.81 -2.67 3.87
N ILE A 84 -3.16 -3.33 2.76
CA ILE A 84 -2.24 -3.77 1.70
C ILE A 84 -1.97 -2.61 0.72
N PRO A 85 -0.73 -2.37 0.26
CA PRO A 85 -0.45 -1.46 -0.86
C PRO A 85 -1.23 -1.81 -2.14
N ASP A 86 -1.25 -0.92 -3.13
CA ASP A 86 -1.95 -1.20 -4.40
C ASP A 86 -1.46 -2.50 -5.05
N ASN A 87 -2.41 -3.18 -5.69
CA ASN A 87 -2.18 -4.49 -6.29
C ASN A 87 -1.24 -4.45 -7.49
N ARG A 88 -1.21 -3.33 -8.20
CA ARG A 88 -0.38 -3.22 -9.40
C ARG A 88 1.11 -3.29 -9.03
N PRO A 89 1.96 -3.72 -9.96
CA PRO A 89 3.42 -3.55 -9.87
C PRO A 89 3.85 -2.09 -10.08
N LEU A 90 3.04 -1.13 -9.62
CA LEU A 90 3.11 0.29 -9.96
C LEU A 90 4.49 0.90 -9.70
N ILE A 91 5.10 0.52 -8.58
CA ILE A 91 6.44 1.01 -8.23
C ILE A 91 7.53 0.17 -8.85
N TYR A 92 7.33 -1.12 -9.16
CA TYR A 92 8.37 -1.98 -9.76
C TYR A 92 8.75 -1.50 -11.16
N GLU A 93 7.83 -0.84 -11.86
CA GLU A 93 8.02 -0.28 -13.20
C GLU A 93 8.64 1.13 -13.18
N CYS A 94 8.85 1.73 -12.01
CA CYS A 94 9.51 3.02 -11.89
C CYS A 94 11.01 2.91 -12.10
N ASP A 95 11.65 4.04 -12.42
CA ASP A 95 13.09 4.14 -12.22
C ASP A 95 13.44 3.89 -10.74
N PRO A 96 14.67 3.41 -10.45
CA PRO A 96 14.99 2.97 -9.10
C PRO A 96 14.85 4.04 -8.02
N GLU A 97 15.17 5.29 -8.33
CA GLU A 97 15.10 6.37 -7.32
C GLU A 97 13.64 6.68 -6.98
N LEU A 98 12.80 6.82 -7.99
CA LEU A 98 11.36 7.01 -7.79
C LEU A 98 10.72 5.84 -7.03
N GLY A 99 11.02 4.61 -7.42
CA GLY A 99 10.44 3.41 -6.81
C GLY A 99 10.76 3.31 -5.32
N ARG A 100 12.01 3.56 -4.93
CA ARG A 100 12.45 3.60 -3.52
C ARG A 100 11.78 4.73 -2.73
N GLN A 101 11.70 5.93 -3.30
CA GLN A 101 11.04 7.05 -2.62
C GLN A 101 9.54 6.80 -2.41
N LEU A 102 8.86 6.22 -3.40
CA LEU A 102 7.44 5.86 -3.29
C LEU A 102 7.20 4.81 -2.20
N ALA A 103 8.03 3.76 -2.15
CA ALA A 103 7.94 2.73 -1.13
C ALA A 103 8.10 3.33 0.29
N ARG A 104 9.16 4.12 0.49
CA ARG A 104 9.45 4.74 1.78
C ARG A 104 8.36 5.71 2.22
N ALA A 105 7.94 6.59 1.30
CA ALA A 105 6.88 7.56 1.57
C ALA A 105 5.56 6.86 1.94
N TYR A 106 5.21 5.78 1.23
CA TYR A 106 4.02 4.98 1.52
C TYR A 106 4.09 4.41 2.94
N ASN A 107 5.18 3.74 3.29
CA ASN A 107 5.35 3.12 4.61
C ASN A 107 5.25 4.16 5.74
N ASP A 108 5.91 5.31 5.58
CA ASP A 108 5.83 6.42 6.53
C ASP A 108 4.38 6.91 6.70
N THR A 109 3.68 7.13 5.58
CA THR A 109 2.31 7.63 5.62
C THR A 109 1.33 6.62 6.22
N VAL A 110 1.45 5.32 5.90
CA VAL A 110 0.61 4.29 6.53
C VAL A 110 0.81 4.26 8.04
N ALA A 111 2.06 4.27 8.49
CA ALA A 111 2.37 4.27 9.92
C ALA A 111 1.82 5.51 10.64
N GLU A 112 1.91 6.68 10.01
CA GLU A 112 1.29 7.92 10.51
C GLU A 112 -0.24 7.82 10.57
N ASP A 113 -0.88 7.32 9.52
CA ASP A 113 -2.34 7.29 9.38
C ASP A 113 -3.00 6.33 10.38
N ILE A 114 -2.31 5.27 10.81
CA ILE A 114 -2.81 4.27 11.78
C ILE A 114 -2.21 4.42 13.18
N ALA A 115 -1.43 5.46 13.44
CA ALA A 115 -0.73 5.65 14.70
C ALA A 115 -1.71 5.64 15.89
N GLY A 116 -1.59 4.66 16.78
CA GLY A 116 -2.44 4.50 17.96
C GLY A 116 -3.83 3.90 17.69
N ASP A 117 -4.09 3.41 16.47
CA ASP A 117 -5.34 2.73 16.11
C ASP A 117 -5.08 1.24 15.87
N ASP A 118 -5.50 0.40 16.81
CA ASP A 118 -5.28 -1.05 16.78
C ASP A 118 -6.23 -1.82 15.84
N ARG A 119 -7.19 -1.10 15.22
CA ARG A 119 -8.11 -1.67 14.23
C ARG A 119 -7.45 -1.85 12.86
N PHE A 120 -6.25 -1.31 12.65
CA PHE A 120 -5.57 -1.37 11.36
C PHE A 120 -4.18 -1.98 11.48
N ILE A 121 -3.86 -2.90 10.57
CA ILE A 121 -2.54 -3.53 10.45
C ILE A 121 -1.91 -3.05 9.15
N GLY A 122 -0.85 -2.24 9.24
CA GLY A 122 -0.12 -1.75 8.09
C GLY A 122 0.79 -2.81 7.45
N VAL A 123 0.81 -2.84 6.12
CA VAL A 123 1.65 -3.74 5.31
C VAL A 123 2.72 -2.92 4.59
N ALA A 124 3.98 -3.34 4.70
CA ALA A 124 5.09 -2.68 4.06
C ALA A 124 5.05 -2.83 2.54
N TRP A 125 5.38 -1.75 1.86
CA TRP A 125 5.68 -1.71 0.44
C TRP A 125 7.19 -1.56 0.24
N ILE A 126 7.74 -2.32 -0.71
CA ILE A 126 9.17 -2.32 -1.05
C ILE A 126 9.34 -2.21 -2.56
N TYR A 127 10.44 -1.61 -3.00
CA TYR A 127 10.81 -1.59 -4.42
C TYR A 127 11.67 -2.82 -4.75
N LEU A 128 11.00 -3.95 -5.03
CA LEU A 128 11.62 -5.26 -5.23
C LEU A 128 12.77 -5.29 -6.26
N PRO A 129 12.75 -4.52 -7.38
CA PRO A 129 13.87 -4.49 -8.32
C PRO A 129 15.21 -4.07 -7.71
N ASP A 130 15.21 -3.37 -6.57
CA ASP A 130 16.40 -3.12 -5.76
C ASP A 130 16.32 -3.92 -4.45
N ILE A 131 16.77 -5.18 -4.52
CA ILE A 131 16.67 -6.13 -3.40
C ILE A 131 17.44 -5.61 -2.18
N LYS A 132 18.60 -5.00 -2.41
CA LYS A 132 19.46 -4.47 -1.35
C LYS A 132 18.78 -3.33 -0.58
N GLU A 133 18.08 -2.44 -1.27
CA GLU A 133 17.27 -1.39 -0.65
C GLU A 133 15.97 -1.94 -0.07
N SER A 134 15.35 -2.94 -0.69
CA SER A 134 14.15 -3.61 -0.17
C SER A 134 14.39 -4.23 1.20
N VAL A 135 15.53 -4.89 1.41
CA VAL A 135 15.94 -5.43 2.73
C VAL A 135 16.04 -4.30 3.77
N ARG A 136 16.71 -3.19 3.43
CA ARG A 136 16.87 -2.04 4.34
C ARG A 136 15.54 -1.42 4.71
N GLU A 137 14.72 -1.13 3.71
CA GLU A 137 13.45 -0.46 3.91
C GLU A 137 12.45 -1.36 4.65
N LEU A 138 12.45 -2.67 4.37
CA LEU A 138 11.62 -3.61 5.10
C LEU A 138 11.99 -3.66 6.59
N ARG A 139 13.29 -3.78 6.89
CA ARG A 139 13.77 -3.76 8.27
C ARG A 139 13.32 -2.50 9.00
N ARG A 140 13.46 -1.32 8.36
CA ARG A 140 13.01 -0.04 8.90
C ARG A 140 11.49 -0.01 9.12
N ALA A 141 10.73 -0.40 8.11
CA ALA A 141 9.27 -0.42 8.15
C ALA A 141 8.73 -1.31 9.29
N VAL A 142 9.36 -2.46 9.55
CA VAL A 142 8.95 -3.34 10.64
C VAL A 142 9.44 -2.84 12.00
N LYS A 143 10.75 -2.56 12.13
CA LYS A 143 11.36 -2.27 13.44
C LYS A 143 11.12 -0.85 13.95
N GLU A 144 10.99 0.12 13.06
CA GLU A 144 10.82 1.53 13.43
C GLU A 144 9.39 2.01 13.27
N LEU A 145 8.67 1.55 12.22
CA LEU A 145 7.30 2.00 11.94
C LEU A 145 6.22 1.04 12.44
N GLY A 146 6.58 -0.19 12.82
CA GLY A 146 5.64 -1.18 13.35
C GLY A 146 4.73 -1.83 12.29
N LEU A 147 5.08 -1.74 11.00
CA LEU A 147 4.37 -2.50 9.95
C LEU A 147 4.59 -4.01 10.16
N ARG A 148 3.60 -4.83 9.84
CA ARG A 148 3.57 -6.24 10.29
C ARG A 148 3.51 -7.29 9.18
N ALA A 149 3.66 -6.88 7.93
CA ALA A 149 3.71 -7.77 6.78
C ALA A 149 4.42 -7.05 5.64
N VAL A 150 4.75 -7.78 4.56
CA VAL A 150 5.27 -7.20 3.33
C VAL A 150 4.45 -7.67 2.13
N LYS A 151 4.16 -6.76 1.19
CA LYS A 151 3.44 -7.10 -0.05
C LYS A 151 4.39 -7.39 -1.21
N PHE A 152 4.15 -8.51 -1.89
CA PHE A 152 4.85 -8.93 -3.10
C PHE A 152 3.88 -8.96 -4.29
N ASN A 153 4.42 -8.76 -5.50
CA ASN A 153 3.76 -9.18 -6.73
C ASN A 153 4.31 -10.56 -7.16
N GLY A 154 3.74 -11.17 -8.20
CA GLY A 154 4.21 -12.45 -8.75
C GLY A 154 5.65 -12.48 -9.30
N GLY A 155 6.34 -11.35 -9.37
CA GLY A 155 7.73 -11.24 -9.86
C GLY A 155 8.14 -9.78 -10.07
N TRP A 156 9.35 -9.57 -10.60
CA TRP A 156 9.85 -8.27 -11.04
C TRP A 156 10.72 -8.42 -12.29
N GLY A 157 10.51 -7.59 -13.32
CA GLY A 157 11.30 -7.67 -14.54
C GLY A 157 11.28 -9.07 -15.16
N ASP A 158 12.44 -9.72 -15.23
CA ASP A 158 12.67 -11.09 -15.69
C ASP A 158 12.83 -12.12 -14.56
N GLY A 159 12.67 -11.71 -13.29
CA GLY A 159 12.77 -12.56 -12.11
C GLY A 159 11.41 -12.98 -11.54
N ASP A 160 11.22 -14.28 -11.38
CA ASP A 160 10.11 -14.88 -10.62
C ASP A 160 10.47 -15.01 -9.12
N LEU A 161 9.50 -15.41 -8.30
CA LEU A 161 9.65 -15.51 -6.84
C LEU A 161 10.56 -16.66 -6.36
N ASP A 162 10.98 -17.54 -7.25
CA ASP A 162 11.97 -18.59 -6.96
C ASP A 162 13.41 -18.17 -7.29
N ASN A 163 13.60 -16.94 -7.79
CA ASN A 163 14.93 -16.43 -8.13
C ASN A 163 15.81 -16.26 -6.88
N GLU A 164 17.00 -16.88 -6.91
CA GLU A 164 17.97 -16.86 -5.79
C GLU A 164 18.38 -15.45 -5.35
N ALA A 165 18.27 -14.45 -6.23
CA ALA A 165 18.53 -13.06 -5.88
C ALA A 165 17.65 -12.58 -4.71
N LEU A 166 16.45 -13.15 -4.53
CA LEU A 166 15.53 -12.82 -3.44
C LEU A 166 15.89 -13.43 -2.09
N PHE A 167 16.84 -14.38 -2.03
CA PHE A 167 17.17 -15.09 -0.79
C PHE A 167 17.53 -14.15 0.37
N PRO A 168 18.36 -13.11 0.20
CA PRO A 168 18.63 -12.16 1.28
C PRO A 168 17.37 -11.44 1.79
N LEU A 169 16.39 -11.22 0.93
CA LEU A 169 15.11 -10.63 1.33
C LEU A 169 14.23 -11.62 2.08
N TYR A 170 14.22 -12.90 1.67
CA TYR A 170 13.52 -13.95 2.40
C TYR A 170 14.14 -14.24 3.77
N GLU A 171 15.47 -14.24 3.88
CA GLU A 171 16.18 -14.33 5.16
C GLU A 171 15.79 -13.18 6.09
N GLU A 172 15.78 -11.95 5.58
CA GLU A 172 15.34 -10.78 6.36
C GLU A 172 13.87 -10.90 6.80
N ILE A 173 12.96 -11.33 5.91
CA ILE A 173 11.54 -11.54 6.25
C ILE A 173 11.39 -12.59 7.36
N ALA A 174 12.14 -13.69 7.29
CA ALA A 174 12.14 -14.73 8.30
C ALA A 174 12.69 -14.22 9.65
N ASP A 175 13.80 -13.47 9.64
CA ASP A 175 14.39 -12.86 10.85
C ASP A 175 13.45 -11.81 11.50
N LEU A 176 12.67 -11.10 10.69
CA LEU A 176 11.67 -10.15 11.14
C LEU A 176 10.40 -10.82 11.68
N ASP A 177 10.20 -12.11 11.40
CA ASP A 177 9.03 -12.92 11.75
C ASP A 177 7.71 -12.29 11.28
N ILE A 178 7.66 -11.92 10.00
CA ILE A 178 6.46 -11.32 9.37
C ILE A 178 5.98 -12.11 8.15
N PRO A 179 4.67 -12.16 7.88
CA PRO A 179 4.12 -12.81 6.69
C PRO A 179 4.37 -12.01 5.41
N ILE A 180 4.42 -12.75 4.30
CA ILE A 180 4.36 -12.21 2.93
C ILE A 180 2.91 -12.26 2.45
N LEU A 181 2.41 -11.14 1.95
CA LEU A 181 1.15 -11.05 1.22
C LEU A 181 1.45 -11.00 -0.27
N LEU A 182 1.18 -12.11 -0.95
CA LEU A 182 1.38 -12.22 -2.39
C LEU A 182 0.12 -11.81 -3.15
N HIS A 183 0.24 -10.84 -4.05
CA HIS A 183 -0.85 -10.39 -4.90
C HIS A 183 -0.56 -10.69 -6.39
N PRO A 184 -1.54 -11.18 -7.18
CA PRO A 184 -1.40 -11.32 -8.63
C PRO A 184 -1.29 -9.98 -9.36
#